data_AF-A0A926HE83-F1
#
_entry.id   AF-A0A926HE83-F1
#
_cell.length_a   1.000
_cell.length_b   1.000
_cell.length_c   1.000
_cell.angle_alpha   90.00
_cell.angle_beta   90.00
_cell.angle_gamma   90.00
#
_symmetry.space_group_name_H-M   'P 1'
#
loop_
_entity.id
_entity.type
_entity.pdbx_description
1 polymer ?
#
loop_
_entity_poly.entity_id
_entity_poly.type
_entity_poly.pdbx_seq_one_letter_code
_entity_poly.pdbx_strand_id
1 'polypeptide(L)'
;MSSILSFKEFIRQLTDAYEHLYDLVYLRTHTLAKLLVSDPAISRKDQAWEIHNLLLNVIHELDPGVQAPAFSREWRRHRLMVLRYVDGLTPQTVADQLAISRRHYYRGLEASLEAVATILWNRYLNDQKIEPAIEPILVPPPDNRLELLRLEAARLSQTERYANIVEIIQGVLGLLQEK
;
A
#
# COMPACT_ATOMS: atom_id res chain seq x y z
N MET A 1 -12.18 19.14 -5.05
CA MET A 1 -13.42 18.41 -4.68
C MET A 1 -13.09 16.93 -4.65
N SER A 2 -12.64 16.41 -3.50
CA SER A 2 -12.41 14.98 -3.32
C SER A 2 -13.76 14.27 -3.36
N SER A 3 -14.08 13.66 -4.49
CA SER A 3 -15.21 12.74 -4.54
C SER A 3 -14.87 11.60 -3.60
N ILE A 4 -15.69 11.38 -2.57
CA ILE A 4 -15.52 10.27 -1.64
C ILE A 4 -15.71 8.99 -2.47
N LEU A 5 -14.60 8.36 -2.85
CA LEU A 5 -14.63 7.11 -3.58
C LEU A 5 -15.33 6.07 -2.70
N SER A 6 -16.29 5.30 -3.25
CA SER A 6 -16.85 4.18 -2.50
C SER A 6 -15.87 2.99 -2.54
N PHE A 7 -15.93 2.09 -1.56
CA PHE A 7 -15.11 0.88 -1.56
C PHE A 7 -15.34 0.01 -2.81
N LYS A 8 -16.59 -0.06 -3.30
CA LYS A 8 -16.93 -0.76 -4.55
C LYS A 8 -16.24 -0.13 -5.77
N GLU A 9 -16.22 1.19 -5.82
CA GLU A 9 -15.53 1.92 -6.89
C GLU A 9 -14.01 1.75 -6.77
N PHE A 10 -13.47 1.70 -5.55
CA PHE A 10 -12.06 1.36 -5.32
C PHE A 10 -11.69 -0.01 -5.89
N ILE A 11 -12.49 -1.04 -5.62
CA ILE A 11 -12.26 -2.39 -6.17
C ILE A 11 -12.28 -2.34 -7.70
N ARG A 12 -13.18 -1.57 -8.31
CA ARG A 12 -13.24 -1.41 -9.77
C ARG A 12 -11.96 -0.81 -10.33
N GLN A 13 -11.48 0.28 -9.73
CA GLN A 13 -10.22 0.93 -10.13
C GLN A 13 -9.02 0.01 -9.89
N LEU A 14 -9.03 -0.78 -8.81
CA LEU A 14 -7.99 -1.76 -8.51
C LEU A 14 -7.93 -2.87 -9.54
N THR A 15 -9.09 -3.40 -9.92
CA THR A 15 -9.20 -4.44 -10.94
C THR A 15 -8.67 -3.92 -12.28
N ASP A 16 -9.05 -2.70 -12.66
CA ASP A 16 -8.59 -2.06 -13.89
C ASP A 16 -7.08 -1.81 -13.89
N ALA A 17 -6.50 -1.37 -12.76
CA ALA A 17 -5.06 -1.20 -12.62
C ALA A 17 -4.29 -2.54 -12.74
N TYR A 18 -4.82 -3.63 -12.20
CA TYR A 18 -4.19 -4.95 -12.33
C TYR A 18 -4.26 -5.51 -13.75
N GLU A 19 -5.37 -5.29 -14.47
CA GLU A 19 -5.46 -5.69 -15.88
C GLU A 19 -4.47 -4.89 -16.77
N HIS A 20 -4.05 -3.71 -16.33
CA HIS A 20 -3.06 -2.86 -16.99
C HIS A 20 -1.72 -2.76 -16.22
N LEU A 21 -1.39 -3.76 -15.39
CA LEU A 21 -0.28 -3.69 -14.44
C LEU A 21 1.06 -3.33 -15.09
N TYR A 22 1.32 -3.81 -16.31
CA TYR A 22 2.57 -3.57 -17.04
C TYR A 22 2.49 -2.43 -18.07
N ASP A 23 1.34 -1.76 -18.20
CA ASP A 23 1.21 -0.56 -19.02
C ASP A 23 1.47 0.69 -18.16
N LEU A 24 2.75 1.05 -18.04
CA LEU A 24 3.18 2.22 -17.27
C LEU A 24 2.64 3.54 -17.85
N VAL A 25 2.28 3.58 -19.14
CA VAL A 25 1.69 4.77 -19.75
C VAL A 25 0.25 4.93 -19.25
N TYR A 26 -0.50 3.84 -19.18
CA TYR A 26 -1.83 3.80 -18.59
C TYR A 26 -1.83 4.17 -17.11
N LEU A 27 -0.96 3.52 -16.32
CA LEU A 27 -0.86 3.72 -14.86
C LEU A 27 -0.52 5.17 -14.48
N ARG A 28 0.24 5.88 -15.30
CA ARG A 28 0.63 7.29 -15.09
C ARG A 28 -0.54 8.24 -14.82
N THR A 29 -1.67 7.99 -15.46
CA THR A 29 -2.85 8.85 -15.36
C THR A 29 -3.99 8.21 -14.57
N HIS A 30 -3.78 6.97 -14.13
CA HIS A 30 -4.78 6.14 -13.49
C HIS A 30 -5.21 6.72 -12.13
N THR A 31 -6.49 6.52 -11.78
CA THR A 31 -7.08 7.08 -10.56
C THR A 31 -6.36 6.60 -9.30
N LEU A 32 -5.95 5.32 -9.26
CA LEU A 32 -5.25 4.77 -8.09
C LEU A 32 -3.87 5.39 -7.86
N ALA A 33 -3.12 5.75 -8.91
CA ALA A 33 -1.84 6.44 -8.73
C ALA A 33 -2.05 7.78 -8.01
N LYS A 34 -3.10 8.51 -8.38
CA LYS A 34 -3.49 9.78 -7.73
C LYS A 34 -4.07 9.61 -6.33
N LEU A 35 -4.55 8.43 -5.96
CA LEU A 35 -5.13 8.20 -4.64
C LEU A 35 -4.09 7.67 -3.65
N LEU A 36 -3.18 6.80 -4.09
CA LEU A 36 -2.28 6.06 -3.22
C LEU A 36 -0.82 6.55 -3.27
N VAL A 37 -0.44 7.30 -4.32
CA VAL A 37 0.96 7.76 -4.54
C VAL A 37 1.00 9.25 -4.86
N SER A 38 0.03 10.02 -4.36
CA SER A 38 0.01 11.47 -4.58
C SER A 38 1.06 12.17 -3.73
N ASP A 39 2.31 12.10 -4.18
CA ASP A 39 3.41 12.93 -3.71
C ASP A 39 3.74 13.98 -4.78
N PRO A 40 3.60 15.29 -4.49
CA PRO A 40 3.92 16.36 -5.42
C PRO A 40 5.43 16.48 -5.74
N ALA A 41 6.31 15.85 -4.96
CA ALA A 41 7.76 15.90 -5.16
C ALA A 41 8.25 14.98 -6.29
N ILE A 42 7.48 13.96 -6.68
CA ILE A 42 7.90 12.95 -7.66
C ILE A 42 7.22 13.15 -9.02
N SER A 43 7.91 12.75 -10.09
CA SER A 43 7.36 12.88 -11.45
C SER A 43 6.21 11.90 -11.68
N ARG A 44 5.32 12.20 -12.64
CA ARG A 44 4.24 11.26 -13.03
C ARG A 44 4.77 9.90 -13.49
N LYS A 45 5.98 9.86 -14.06
CA LYS A 45 6.63 8.61 -14.46
C LYS A 45 6.97 7.77 -13.22
N ASP A 46 7.49 8.42 -12.19
CA ASP A 46 7.87 7.74 -10.94
C ASP A 46 6.62 7.30 -10.18
N GLN A 47 5.56 8.12 -10.16
CA GLN A 47 4.25 7.71 -9.63
C GLN A 47 3.70 6.44 -10.30
N ALA A 48 3.91 6.27 -11.61
CA ALA A 48 3.49 5.08 -12.34
C ALA A 48 4.27 3.82 -11.90
N TRP A 49 5.57 3.97 -11.61
CA TRP A 49 6.39 2.89 -11.08
C TRP A 49 6.06 2.56 -9.64
N GLU A 50 5.83 3.58 -8.81
CA GLU A 50 5.43 3.40 -7.42
C GLU A 50 4.09 2.66 -7.31
N ILE A 51 3.08 3.02 -8.12
CA ILE A 51 1.82 2.26 -8.10
C ILE A 51 2.01 0.83 -8.61
N HIS A 52 2.83 0.63 -9.66
CA HIS A 52 3.15 -0.71 -10.17
C HIS A 52 3.79 -1.58 -9.06
N ASN A 53 4.83 -1.05 -8.40
CA ASN A 53 5.53 -1.72 -7.32
C ASN A 53 4.61 -1.96 -6.13
N LEU A 54 3.78 -0.99 -5.76
CA LEU A 54 2.80 -1.14 -4.68
C LEU A 54 1.84 -2.31 -4.94
N LEU A 55 1.31 -2.42 -6.16
CA LEU A 55 0.40 -3.51 -6.53
C LEU A 55 1.09 -4.88 -6.47
N LEU A 56 2.33 -5.00 -6.96
CA LEU A 56 3.12 -6.22 -6.84
C LEU A 56 3.43 -6.56 -5.37
N ASN A 57 3.82 -5.57 -4.56
CA ASN A 57 4.14 -5.75 -3.15
C ASN A 57 2.94 -6.25 -2.36
N VAL A 58 1.73 -5.74 -2.62
CA VAL A 58 0.54 -6.23 -1.92
C VAL A 58 0.19 -7.67 -2.33
N ILE A 59 0.49 -8.11 -3.55
CA ILE A 59 0.40 -9.54 -3.89
C ILE A 59 1.34 -10.36 -2.99
N HIS A 60 2.58 -9.91 -2.80
CA HIS A 60 3.52 -10.58 -1.90
C HIS A 60 3.05 -10.60 -0.45
N GLU A 61 2.39 -9.55 0.03
CA GLU A 61 1.80 -9.53 1.38
C GLU A 61 0.67 -10.54 1.58
N LEU A 62 0.04 -11.02 0.50
CA LEU A 62 -0.94 -12.10 0.60
C LEU A 62 -0.30 -13.46 0.88
N ASP A 63 1.02 -13.59 0.76
CA ASP A 63 1.73 -14.84 1.07
C ASP A 63 1.51 -15.19 2.55
N PRO A 64 0.83 -16.31 2.86
CA PRO A 64 0.57 -16.69 4.24
C PRO A 64 1.83 -17.23 4.96
N GLY A 65 2.95 -17.37 4.26
CA GLY A 65 4.23 -17.78 4.82
C GLY A 65 4.35 -19.29 5.05
N VAL A 66 5.53 -19.70 5.52
CA VAL A 66 5.93 -21.12 5.62
C VAL A 66 5.15 -21.94 6.66
N GLN A 67 4.48 -21.27 7.60
CA GLN A 67 3.71 -21.93 8.66
C GLN A 67 2.27 -22.25 8.22
N ALA A 68 1.84 -21.71 7.08
CA ALA A 68 0.51 -21.95 6.56
C ALA A 68 0.39 -23.34 5.92
N PRO A 69 -0.73 -24.04 6.10
CA PRO A 69 -0.96 -25.32 5.43
C PRO A 69 -0.83 -25.19 3.90
N ALA A 70 -0.13 -26.13 3.26
CA ALA A 70 0.18 -26.10 1.82
C ALA A 70 -1.03 -26.02 0.87
N PHE A 71 -2.25 -26.23 1.38
CA PHE A 71 -3.50 -26.17 0.61
C PHE A 71 -4.55 -25.23 1.23
N SER A 72 -4.10 -24.34 2.12
CA SER A 72 -4.98 -23.36 2.76
C SER A 72 -5.62 -22.44 1.70
N ARG A 73 -6.71 -21.78 2.10
CA ARG A 73 -7.42 -20.84 1.22
C ARG A 73 -6.52 -19.65 0.89
N GLU A 74 -5.72 -19.24 1.85
CA GLU A 74 -4.77 -18.14 1.78
C GLU A 74 -3.67 -18.46 0.75
N TRP A 75 -3.11 -19.67 0.81
CA TRP A 75 -2.09 -20.12 -0.15
C TRP A 75 -2.64 -20.15 -1.57
N ARG A 76 -3.86 -20.67 -1.76
CA ARG A 76 -4.54 -20.69 -3.07
C ARG A 76 -4.84 -19.28 -3.58
N ARG A 77 -5.22 -18.34 -2.71
CA ARG A 77 -5.48 -16.94 -3.06
C ARG A 77 -4.20 -16.26 -3.56
N HIS A 78 -3.12 -16.35 -2.78
CA HIS A 78 -1.82 -15.81 -3.16
C HIS A 78 -1.34 -16.40 -4.49
N ARG A 79 -1.37 -17.73 -4.63
CA ARG A 79 -0.94 -18.41 -5.86
C ARG A 79 -1.75 -17.98 -7.09
N LEU A 80 -3.06 -17.80 -6.96
CA LEU A 80 -3.91 -17.30 -8.05
C LEU A 80 -3.48 -15.90 -8.51
N MET A 81 -3.24 -14.98 -7.57
CA MET A 81 -2.80 -13.62 -7.88
C MET A 81 -1.43 -13.58 -8.55
N VAL A 82 -0.48 -14.39 -8.06
CA VAL A 82 0.85 -14.53 -8.67
C VAL A 82 0.75 -15.02 -10.11
N LEU A 83 0.07 -16.15 -10.33
CA LEU A 83 -0.08 -16.73 -11.67
C LEU A 83 -0.76 -15.76 -12.65
N ARG A 84 -1.78 -15.03 -12.20
CA ARG A 84 -2.54 -14.12 -13.06
C ARG A 84 -1.77 -12.84 -13.38
N TYR A 85 -1.23 -12.17 -12.36
CA TYR A 85 -0.72 -10.80 -12.52
C TYR A 85 0.79 -10.69 -12.50
N VAL A 86 1.50 -11.55 -11.77
CA VAL A 86 2.98 -11.55 -11.75
C VAL A 86 3.52 -12.33 -12.94
N ASP A 87 2.97 -13.52 -13.19
CA ASP A 87 3.38 -14.38 -14.31
C ASP A 87 2.65 -14.02 -15.62
N GLY A 88 1.64 -13.14 -15.57
CA GLY A 88 0.92 -12.64 -16.74
C GLY A 88 0.08 -13.70 -17.47
N LEU A 89 -0.31 -14.79 -16.80
CA LEU A 89 -1.01 -15.89 -17.45
C LEU A 89 -2.47 -15.55 -17.75
N THR A 90 -3.00 -16.18 -18.80
CA THR A 90 -4.42 -16.05 -19.15
C THR A 90 -5.32 -16.72 -18.10
N PRO A 91 -6.59 -16.28 -17.95
CA PRO A 91 -7.52 -16.91 -17.01
C PRO A 91 -7.66 -18.43 -17.18
N GLN A 92 -7.61 -18.90 -18.43
CA GLN A 92 -7.67 -20.33 -18.74
C GLN A 92 -6.43 -21.05 -18.21
N THR A 93 -5.24 -20.54 -18.54
CA THR A 93 -3.97 -21.14 -18.12
C THR A 93 -3.85 -21.19 -16.60
N VAL A 94 -4.29 -20.15 -15.88
CA VAL A 94 -4.31 -20.14 -14.41
C VAL A 94 -5.26 -21.21 -13.87
N ALA A 95 -6.48 -21.31 -14.43
CA ALA A 95 -7.46 -22.30 -14.02
C ALA A 95 -6.94 -23.73 -14.22
N ASP A 96 -6.28 -23.99 -15.35
CA ASP A 96 -5.69 -25.29 -15.67
C ASP A 96 -4.55 -25.64 -14.70
N GLN A 97 -3.64 -24.69 -14.43
CA GLN A 97 -2.52 -24.92 -13.48
C GLN A 97 -2.99 -25.15 -12.04
N LEU A 98 -4.10 -24.53 -11.64
CA LEU A 98 -4.69 -24.72 -10.32
C LEU A 98 -5.65 -25.92 -10.26
N ALA A 99 -5.86 -26.63 -11.38
CA ALA A 99 -6.83 -27.71 -11.52
C ALA A 99 -8.25 -27.33 -11.04
N ILE A 100 -8.70 -26.12 -11.39
CA ILE A 100 -10.04 -25.60 -11.06
C ILE A 100 -10.82 -25.22 -12.31
N SER A 101 -12.15 -25.15 -12.20
CA SER A 101 -12.97 -24.64 -13.30
C SER A 101 -12.83 -23.12 -13.46
N ARG A 102 -13.12 -22.60 -14.65
CA ARG A 102 -13.20 -21.15 -14.91
C ARG A 102 -14.09 -20.40 -13.91
N ARG A 103 -15.23 -20.98 -13.53
CA ARG A 103 -16.14 -20.37 -12.55
C ARG A 103 -15.47 -20.23 -11.18
N HIS A 104 -14.73 -21.24 -10.75
CA HIS A 104 -13.96 -21.19 -9.50
C HIS A 104 -12.81 -20.19 -9.58
N TYR A 105 -12.16 -20.09 -10.74
CA TYR A 105 -11.15 -19.06 -11.00
C TYR A 105 -11.72 -17.65 -10.81
N TYR A 106 -12.81 -17.28 -11.50
CA TYR A 106 -13.34 -15.91 -11.40
C TYR A 106 -13.83 -15.58 -10.00
N ARG A 107 -14.49 -16.51 -9.31
CA ARG A 107 -14.91 -16.34 -7.92
C ARG A 107 -13.70 -16.19 -6.99
N GLY A 108 -12.63 -16.94 -7.23
CA GLY A 108 -11.38 -16.84 -6.48
C GLY A 108 -10.69 -15.51 -6.72
N LEU A 109 -10.63 -15.05 -7.97
CA LEU A 109 -10.04 -13.77 -8.35
C LEU A 109 -10.78 -12.60 -7.71
N GLU A 110 -12.11 -12.58 -7.77
CA GLU A 110 -12.94 -11.55 -7.12
C GLU A 110 -12.65 -11.47 -5.62
N ALA A 111 -12.68 -12.61 -4.91
CA ALA A 111 -12.35 -12.67 -3.49
C ALA A 111 -10.87 -12.33 -3.17
N SER A 112 -9.98 -12.42 -4.16
CA SER A 112 -8.57 -12.02 -4.02
C SER A 112 -8.43 -10.52 -4.15
N LEU A 113 -9.06 -9.93 -5.17
CA LEU A 113 -9.09 -8.49 -5.41
C LEU A 113 -9.77 -7.74 -4.26
N GLU A 114 -10.86 -8.28 -3.69
CA GLU A 114 -11.47 -7.73 -2.49
C GLU A 114 -10.50 -7.70 -1.30
N ALA A 115 -9.71 -8.76 -1.10
CA ALA A 115 -8.73 -8.81 -0.01
C ALA A 115 -7.62 -7.77 -0.18
N VAL A 116 -7.08 -7.65 -1.41
CA VAL A 116 -6.11 -6.59 -1.74
C VAL A 116 -6.73 -5.21 -1.53
N ALA A 117 -7.97 -5.02 -1.98
CA ALA A 117 -8.69 -3.77 -1.81
C ALA A 117 -8.83 -3.41 -0.34
N THR A 118 -9.18 -4.37 0.54
CA THR A 118 -9.25 -4.12 1.99
C THR A 118 -7.91 -3.66 2.55
N ILE A 119 -6.79 -4.28 2.16
CA ILE A 119 -5.44 -3.88 2.63
C ILE A 119 -5.15 -2.44 2.22
N LEU A 120 -5.27 -2.13 0.93
CA LEU A 120 -4.95 -0.80 0.39
C LEU A 120 -5.91 0.28 0.87
N TRP A 121 -7.19 -0.04 1.00
CA TRP A 121 -8.21 0.88 1.50
C TRP A 121 -7.94 1.28 2.96
N ASN A 122 -7.55 0.31 3.80
CA ASN A 122 -7.20 0.60 5.19
C ASN A 122 -5.95 1.48 5.29
N ARG A 123 -4.94 1.25 4.44
CA ARG A 123 -3.75 2.11 4.35
C ARG A 123 -4.14 3.54 3.97
N TYR A 124 -4.91 3.68 2.89
CA TYR A 124 -5.42 4.97 2.43
C TYR A 124 -6.19 5.72 3.52
N LEU A 125 -7.09 5.04 4.24
CA LEU A 125 -7.82 5.64 5.36
C LEU A 125 -6.93 6.02 6.54
N ASN A 126 -5.83 5.30 6.78
CA ASN A 126 -4.89 5.62 7.85
C ASN A 126 -4.01 6.82 7.48
N ASP A 127 -3.52 6.88 6.25
CA ASP A 127 -2.74 8.03 5.74
C ASP A 127 -3.60 9.30 5.77
N GLN A 128 -4.86 9.20 5.35
CA GLN A 128 -5.85 10.28 5.45
C GLN A 128 -6.26 10.64 6.88
N LYS A 129 -5.96 9.81 7.89
CA LYS A 129 -6.14 10.17 9.32
C LYS A 129 -4.89 10.81 9.92
N ILE A 130 -3.73 10.56 9.34
CA ILE A 130 -2.47 11.21 9.73
C ILE A 130 -2.43 12.65 9.17
N GLU A 131 -2.96 12.89 7.97
CA GLU A 131 -3.03 14.22 7.34
C GLU A 131 -3.92 15.29 8.05
N PRO A 132 -5.00 14.99 8.79
CA PRO A 132 -5.75 15.98 9.56
C PRO A 132 -5.25 16.17 11.00
N ALA A 133 -4.18 15.50 11.44
CA ALA A 133 -3.72 15.57 12.84
C ALA A 133 -2.56 16.56 13.09
N ILE A 134 -2.17 17.36 12.11
CA ILE A 134 -1.43 18.61 12.36
C ILE A 134 -2.44 19.76 12.42
N GLU A 135 -3.44 19.65 13.30
CA GLU A 135 -4.01 20.87 13.86
C GLU A 135 -2.90 21.50 14.71
N PRO A 136 -2.56 22.80 14.51
CA PRO A 136 -1.74 23.48 15.51
C PRO A 136 -2.50 23.34 16.81
N ILE A 137 -1.97 22.55 17.75
CA ILE A 137 -2.50 22.49 19.11
C ILE A 137 -2.55 23.95 19.55
N LEU A 138 -3.76 24.51 19.61
CA LEU A 138 -3.98 25.83 20.18
C LEU A 138 -3.81 25.62 21.69
N VAL A 139 -2.55 25.48 22.12
CA VAL A 139 -2.20 25.47 23.53
C VAL A 139 -2.59 26.87 24.01
N PRO A 140 -3.63 27.04 24.85
CA PRO A 140 -3.82 28.31 25.51
C PRO A 140 -2.49 28.65 26.20
N PRO A 141 -1.98 29.89 26.09
CA PRO A 141 -0.66 30.22 26.63
C PRO A 141 -0.61 29.78 28.10
N PRO A 142 0.30 28.87 28.49
CA PRO A 142 0.32 28.34 29.84
C PRO A 142 0.82 29.44 30.79
N ASP A 143 0.05 29.73 31.84
CA ASP A 143 0.38 30.73 32.85
C ASP A 143 1.62 30.37 33.71
N ASN A 144 2.26 29.21 33.49
CA ASN A 144 3.28 28.70 34.40
C ASN A 144 4.50 28.05 33.72
N ARG A 145 5.68 28.62 33.97
CA ARG A 145 6.97 28.24 33.35
C ARG A 145 7.42 26.79 33.66
N LEU A 146 6.94 26.20 34.76
CA LEU A 146 7.26 24.83 35.14
C LEU A 146 6.55 23.78 34.27
N GLU A 147 5.38 24.11 33.72
CA GLU A 147 4.68 23.24 32.77
C GLU A 147 5.34 23.24 31.40
N LEU A 148 5.91 24.38 30.96
CA LEU A 148 6.70 24.46 29.72
C LEU A 148 7.85 23.47 29.73
N LEU A 149 8.60 23.37 30.84
CA LEU A 149 9.71 22.43 30.97
C LEU A 149 9.25 20.97 30.94
N ARG A 150 8.07 20.65 31.51
CA ARG A 150 7.51 19.30 31.43
C ARG A 150 7.03 18.95 30.02
N LEU A 151 6.46 19.91 29.30
CA LEU A 151 6.06 19.76 27.90
C LEU A 151 7.26 19.57 26.96
N GLU A 152 8.36 20.28 27.21
CA GLU A 152 9.59 20.17 26.44
C GLU A 152 10.27 18.81 26.66
N ALA A 153 10.31 18.33 27.91
CA ALA A 153 10.79 16.99 28.23
C ALA A 153 9.92 15.87 27.62
N ALA A 154 8.59 16.05 27.59
CA ALA A 154 7.68 15.09 26.97
C ALA A 154 7.85 15.02 25.44
N ARG A 155 8.08 16.17 24.77
CA ARG A 155 8.36 16.21 23.33
C ARG A 155 9.64 15.48 22.96
N LEU A 156 10.73 15.71 23.72
CA LEU A 156 12.00 15.02 23.49
C LEU A 156 11.86 13.49 23.63
N SER A 157 11.00 13.01 24.54
CA SER A 157 10.73 11.57 24.70
C SER A 157 9.89 10.93 23.57
N GLN A 158 9.11 11.72 22.83
CA GLN A 158 8.29 11.23 21.70
C GLN A 158 9.08 11.19 20.39
N THR A 159 10.05 12.08 20.19
CA THR A 159 10.88 12.12 18.99
C THR A 159 11.75 10.86 18.82
N GLU A 160 12.08 10.15 19.90
CA GLU A 160 12.88 8.92 19.82
C GLU A 160 12.13 7.68 19.28
N ARG A 161 10.80 7.72 19.10
CA ARG A 161 10.02 6.49 18.81
C ARG A 161 9.53 6.29 17.37
N TYR A 162 9.78 7.22 16.46
CA TYR A 162 9.48 7.02 15.04
C TYR A 162 10.64 7.49 14.18
N ALA A 163 11.77 6.77 14.27
CA ALA A 163 12.75 6.85 13.21
C ALA A 163 12.28 5.92 12.08
N ASN A 164 11.91 6.52 10.95
CA ASN A 164 11.59 5.80 9.73
C ASN A 164 12.84 5.03 9.30
N ILE A 165 12.77 3.69 9.31
CA ILE A 165 13.92 2.80 9.04
C ILE A 165 14.55 3.12 7.67
N VAL A 166 13.78 3.63 6.72
CA VAL A 166 14.25 4.01 5.39
C VAL A 166 15.15 5.25 5.43
N GLU A 167 14.89 6.23 6.30
CA GLU A 167 15.76 7.42 6.48
C GLU A 167 17.09 7.07 7.17
N ILE A 168 17.05 6.18 8.18
CA ILE A 168 18.28 5.76 8.86
C ILE A 168 19.21 5.00 7.91
N ILE A 169 18.66 4.13 7.05
CA ILE A 169 19.47 3.37 6.09
C ILE A 169 20.16 4.31 5.08
N GLN A 170 19.47 5.35 4.60
CA GLN A 170 20.10 6.31 3.68
C GLN A 170 21.17 7.17 4.38
N GLY A 171 20.93 7.60 5.62
CA GLY A 171 21.92 8.35 6.41
C GLY A 171 23.18 7.53 6.73
N VAL A 172 23.03 6.24 7.03
CA VAL A 172 24.17 5.34 7.33
C VAL A 172 24.95 4.96 6.07
N LEU A 173 24.29 4.81 4.92
CA LEU A 173 24.97 4.53 3.66
C LEU A 173 25.84 5.70 3.17
N GLY A 174 25.44 6.95 3.43
CA GLY A 174 26.26 8.12 3.11
C GLY A 174 27.57 8.17 3.90
N LEU A 175 27.56 7.72 5.16
CA LEU A 175 28.75 7.72 6.03
C LEU A 175 29.75 6.60 5.70
N LEU A 176 29.35 5.58 4.94
CA LEU A 176 30.24 4.51 4.49
C LEU A 176 30.88 4.78 3.11
N GLN A 177 30.54 5.89 2.46
CA GLN A 177 31.15 6.33 1.19
C GLN A 177 32.24 7.41 1.36
N GLU A 178 32.44 7.95 2.57
CA GLU A 178 33.58 8.83 2.90
C GLU A 178 34.67 8.10 3.71
N LYS A 179 35.13 6.94 3.21
CA LYS A 179 36.43 6.39 3.61
C LYS A 179 37.24 5.92 2.41
#